data_AF-A0A973CRU9-F1
#
_entry.id   AF-A0A973CRU9-F1
#
_cell.length_a   1.000
_cell.length_b   1.000
_cell.length_c   1.000
_cell.angle_alpha   90.00
_cell.angle_beta   90.00
_cell.angle_gamma   90.00
#
_symmetry.space_group_name_H-M   'P 1'
#
loop_
_entity.id
_entity.type
_entity.pdbx_description
1 polymer ?
#
loop_
_entity_poly.entity_id
_entity_poly.type
_entity_poly.pdbx_seq_one_letter_code
_entity_poly.pdbx_strand_id
1 'polypeptide(L)'
;MSAEAENIEHNVHSQDDEHEHQDHAHYHAKMKPFALVFGGALILASFLAEAFYDEPALAILSARLGSVLLSIPIVIDAAKHIAKGKIHMDSLVGIALIAAIVMQKYQEAGIIAFFMLIAIALEERTAHGAQKSIKGIISLTPNIARLLKGNDEIDVKLSE
;
A
#
# COMPACT_ATOMS: atom_id res chain seq x y z
N MET A 1 -62.69 28.61 -10.82
CA MET A 1 -61.42 29.36 -10.79
C MET A 1 -60.75 28.97 -9.49
N SER A 2 -60.10 27.80 -9.47
CA SER A 2 -58.68 27.62 -9.81
C SER A 2 -57.83 28.16 -8.65
N ALA A 3 -57.44 27.29 -7.72
CA ALA A 3 -56.21 26.50 -7.78
C ALA A 3 -54.99 27.39 -7.57
N GLU A 4 -54.37 27.30 -6.39
CA GLU A 4 -52.92 27.17 -6.30
C GLU A 4 -52.56 26.56 -4.93
N ALA A 5 -52.32 25.26 -4.97
CA ALA A 5 -51.57 24.54 -3.96
C ALA A 5 -50.13 24.53 -4.46
N GLU A 6 -49.26 25.37 -3.92
CA GLU A 6 -47.81 25.17 -4.03
C GLU A 6 -47.11 26.07 -3.01
N ASN A 7 -46.74 25.52 -1.86
CA ASN A 7 -45.61 26.05 -1.11
C ASN A 7 -44.89 24.88 -0.44
N ILE A 8 -44.24 24.08 -1.29
CA ILE A 8 -43.16 23.19 -0.88
C ILE A 8 -41.89 24.03 -1.00
N GLU A 9 -41.43 24.62 0.10
CA GLU A 9 -40.01 24.95 0.23
C GLU A 9 -39.39 24.08 1.31
N HIS A 10 -38.94 22.95 0.78
CA HIS A 10 -37.96 22.03 1.32
C HIS A 10 -36.65 22.78 1.58
N ASN A 11 -36.51 23.42 2.75
CA ASN A 11 -35.23 23.96 3.22
C ASN A 11 -34.42 22.84 3.89
N VAL A 12 -34.01 21.86 3.08
CA VAL A 12 -32.87 21.01 3.40
C VAL A 12 -31.66 21.85 3.03
N HIS A 13 -30.96 22.34 4.05
CA HIS A 13 -29.64 22.91 3.88
C HIS A 13 -28.71 21.74 3.55
N SER A 14 -28.64 21.42 2.25
CA SER A 14 -27.58 20.62 1.64
C SER A 14 -26.29 21.37 1.90
N GLN A 15 -25.52 20.89 2.88
CA GLN A 15 -24.13 21.26 2.99
C GLN A 15 -23.43 20.44 1.91
N ASP A 16 -23.41 21.02 0.71
CA ASP A 16 -22.78 20.43 -0.46
C ASP A 16 -21.32 20.18 -0.14
N ASP A 17 -20.98 18.89 -0.16
CA ASP A 17 -19.63 18.37 -0.12
C ASP A 17 -18.80 19.04 -1.22
N GLU A 18 -17.90 19.94 -0.82
CA GLU A 18 -16.78 20.35 -1.65
C GLU A 18 -15.89 19.14 -1.88
N HIS A 19 -16.25 18.35 -2.88
CA HIS A 19 -15.37 17.36 -3.49
C HIS A 19 -14.22 18.09 -4.19
N GLU A 20 -13.21 18.48 -3.41
CA GLU A 20 -11.86 18.66 -3.95
C GLU A 20 -11.37 17.30 -4.45
N HIS A 21 -11.64 17.04 -5.73
CA HIS A 21 -10.94 16.04 -6.52
C HIS A 21 -9.48 16.45 -6.64
N GLN A 22 -8.70 16.18 -5.60
CA GLN A 22 -7.25 16.27 -5.65
C GLN A 22 -6.71 15.03 -6.38
N ASP A 23 -6.80 15.10 -7.70
CA ASP A 23 -6.26 14.16 -8.68
C ASP A 23 -4.72 14.21 -8.72
N HIS A 24 -4.06 13.96 -7.59
CA HIS A 24 -2.59 13.97 -7.51
C HIS A 24 -2.04 12.96 -6.50
N ALA A 25 -2.17 11.66 -6.79
CA ALA A 25 -1.31 10.65 -6.14
C ALA A 25 -1.13 9.34 -6.93
N HIS A 26 -1.32 9.32 -8.25
CA HIS A 26 -1.09 8.12 -9.07
C HIS A 26 0.40 7.77 -9.31
N TYR A 27 1.31 8.18 -8.41
CA TYR A 27 2.73 7.81 -8.45
C TYR A 27 3.13 6.76 -7.38
N HIS A 28 2.26 6.45 -6.41
CA HIS A 28 2.70 5.76 -5.19
C HIS A 28 2.67 4.22 -5.20
N ALA A 29 2.11 3.58 -6.23
CA ALA A 29 2.02 2.11 -6.31
C ALA A 29 2.91 1.47 -7.39
N LYS A 30 3.43 2.25 -8.36
CA LYS A 30 4.16 1.71 -9.52
C LYS A 30 5.69 1.71 -9.38
N MET A 31 6.25 2.49 -8.45
CA MET A 31 7.72 2.60 -8.32
C MET A 31 8.36 1.41 -7.59
N LYS A 32 7.65 0.76 -6.67
CA LYS A 32 8.15 -0.37 -5.87
C LYS A 32 8.72 -1.53 -6.72
N PRO A 33 8.02 -2.05 -7.76
CA PRO A 33 8.53 -3.17 -8.54
C PRO A 33 9.73 -2.79 -9.44
N PHE A 34 9.74 -1.58 -10.01
CA PHE A 34 10.86 -1.15 -10.86
C PHE A 34 12.13 -0.94 -10.04
N ALA A 35 12.02 -0.26 -8.89
CA ALA A 35 13.13 -0.06 -7.98
C ALA A 35 13.67 -1.40 -7.45
N LEU A 36 12.79 -2.36 -7.14
CA LEU A 36 13.18 -3.70 -6.69
C LEU A 36 14.00 -4.43 -7.76
N VAL A 37 13.57 -4.43 -9.02
CA VAL A 37 14.27 -5.16 -10.10
C VAL A 37 15.59 -4.47 -10.44
N PHE A 38 15.58 -3.16 -10.68
CA PHE A 38 16.79 -2.44 -11.12
C PHE A 38 17.79 -2.27 -9.97
N GLY A 39 17.32 -1.92 -8.78
CA GLY A 39 18.14 -1.84 -7.58
C GLY A 39 18.66 -3.20 -7.13
N GLY A 40 17.83 -4.24 -7.20
CA GLY A 40 18.25 -5.62 -6.94
C GLY A 40 19.33 -6.08 -7.92
N ALA A 41 19.18 -5.79 -9.21
CA ALA A 41 20.21 -6.08 -10.21
C ALA A 41 21.53 -5.35 -9.92
N LEU A 42 21.49 -4.09 -9.46
CA LEU A 42 22.68 -3.34 -9.07
C LEU A 42 23.37 -3.95 -7.84
N ILE A 43 22.62 -4.37 -6.82
CA ILE A 43 23.19 -5.03 -5.64
C ILE A 43 23.80 -6.39 -6.02
N LEU A 44 23.10 -7.19 -6.82
CA LEU A 44 23.64 -8.44 -7.33
C LEU A 44 24.92 -8.21 -8.14
N ALA A 45 24.93 -7.19 -9.01
CA ALA A 45 26.10 -6.80 -9.79
C ALA A 45 27.27 -6.38 -8.88
N SER A 46 27.03 -5.70 -7.76
CA SER A 46 28.06 -5.39 -6.77
C SER A 46 28.71 -6.66 -6.20
N PHE A 47 27.90 -7.61 -5.71
CA PHE A 47 28.42 -8.86 -5.15
C PHE A 47 29.17 -9.68 -6.22
N LEU A 48 28.67 -9.69 -7.46
CA LEU A 48 29.32 -10.38 -8.57
C LEU A 48 30.63 -9.70 -8.99
N ALA A 49 30.65 -8.36 -8.97
CA ALA A 49 31.85 -7.59 -9.26
C ALA A 49 32.95 -7.94 -8.24
N GLU A 50 32.65 -7.93 -6.95
CA GLU A 50 33.61 -8.31 -5.91
C GLU A 50 34.06 -9.78 -5.98
N ALA A 51 33.18 -10.69 -6.43
CA ALA A 51 33.50 -12.11 -6.51
C ALA A 51 34.36 -12.49 -7.74
N PHE A 52 34.19 -11.81 -8.88
CA PHE A 52 34.80 -12.19 -10.16
C PHE A 52 35.79 -11.17 -10.72
N TYR A 53 35.75 -9.92 -10.26
CA TYR A 53 36.60 -8.83 -10.76
C TYR A 53 37.38 -8.20 -9.62
N ASP A 54 38.68 -7.97 -9.84
CA ASP A 54 39.57 -7.32 -8.86
C ASP A 54 39.45 -5.78 -8.86
N GLU A 55 38.34 -5.25 -9.38
CA GLU A 55 38.08 -3.81 -9.52
C GLU A 55 37.09 -3.33 -8.45
N PRO A 56 37.57 -2.95 -7.24
CA PRO A 56 36.70 -2.58 -6.13
C PRO A 56 35.85 -1.35 -6.42
N ALA A 57 36.29 -0.48 -7.34
CA ALA A 57 35.58 0.73 -7.71
C ALA A 57 34.19 0.44 -8.32
N LEU A 58 34.08 -0.60 -9.16
CA LEU A 58 32.82 -1.00 -9.80
C LEU A 58 31.83 -1.59 -8.79
N ALA A 59 32.32 -2.43 -7.88
CA ALA A 59 31.51 -3.02 -6.80
C ALA A 59 30.97 -1.94 -5.86
N ILE A 60 31.81 -1.00 -5.44
CA ILE A 60 31.40 0.10 -4.54
C ILE A 60 30.39 1.02 -5.24
N LEU A 61 30.63 1.40 -6.50
CA LEU A 61 29.73 2.29 -7.24
C LEU A 61 28.35 1.67 -7.43
N SER A 62 28.29 0.40 -7.84
CA SER A 62 27.05 -0.34 -8.01
C SER A 62 26.32 -0.56 -6.68
N ALA A 63 27.03 -0.89 -5.60
CA ALA A 63 26.46 -1.00 -4.25
C ALA A 63 25.86 0.33 -3.77
N ARG A 64 26.58 1.44 -3.96
CA ARG A 64 26.14 2.76 -3.52
C ARG A 64 24.87 3.18 -4.28
N LEU A 65 24.85 3.02 -5.61
CA LEU A 65 23.67 3.35 -6.41
C LEU A 65 22.49 2.42 -6.09
N GLY A 66 22.72 1.11 -6.00
CA GLY A 66 21.70 0.12 -5.71
C GLY A 66 21.07 0.30 -4.32
N SER A 67 21.89 0.51 -3.29
CA SER A 67 21.43 0.68 -1.92
C SER A 67 20.61 1.96 -1.74
N VAL A 68 21.04 3.08 -2.34
CA VAL A 68 20.26 4.32 -2.32
C VAL A 68 18.93 4.12 -3.06
N LEU A 69 18.97 3.56 -4.27
CA LEU A 69 17.76 3.34 -5.07
C LEU A 69 16.72 2.46 -4.36
N LEU A 70 17.16 1.38 -3.71
CA LEU A 70 16.28 0.48 -2.96
C LEU A 70 15.80 1.09 -1.64
N SER A 71 16.61 1.91 -0.97
CA SER A 71 16.27 2.48 0.33
C SER A 71 15.27 3.62 0.25
N ILE A 72 15.24 4.38 -0.86
CA ILE A 72 14.32 5.51 -1.06
C ILE A 72 12.85 5.16 -0.75
N PRO A 73 12.22 4.14 -1.39
CA PRO A 73 10.82 3.81 -1.11
C PRO A 73 10.59 3.40 0.35
N ILE A 74 11.53 2.67 0.96
CA ILE A 74 11.42 2.21 2.36
C ILE A 74 11.48 3.41 3.32
N VAL A 75 12.44 4.31 3.12
CA VAL A 75 12.61 5.50 3.97
C VAL A 75 11.41 6.44 3.84
N ILE A 76 10.84 6.58 2.64
CA ILE A 76 9.61 7.38 2.44
C ILE A 76 8.43 6.77 3.21
N ASP A 77 8.21 5.45 3.10
CA ASP A 77 7.11 4.77 3.80
C ASP A 77 7.31 4.84 5.32
N ALA A 78 8.53 4.60 5.80
CA ALA A 78 8.92 4.77 7.21
C ALA A 78 8.64 6.19 7.74
N ALA A 79 9.06 7.22 7.00
CA ALA A 79 8.85 8.61 7.38
C ALA A 79 7.35 8.95 7.48
N LYS A 80 6.54 8.44 6.55
CA LYS A 80 5.08 8.62 6.58
C LYS A 80 4.42 7.95 7.78
N HIS A 81 4.86 6.75 8.15
CA HIS A 81 4.32 6.04 9.32
C HIS A 81 4.67 6.76 10.62
N ILE A 82 5.93 7.16 10.77
CA ILE A 82 6.40 7.94 11.92
C ILE A 82 5.64 9.28 12.02
N ALA A 83 5.46 10.00 10.91
CA ALA A 83 4.72 11.26 10.88
C ALA A 83 3.25 11.12 11.32
N LYS A 84 2.65 9.95 11.12
CA LYS A 84 1.28 9.61 11.57
C LYS A 84 1.22 9.10 13.01
N GLY A 85 2.35 9.07 13.73
CA GLY A 85 2.44 8.54 15.09
C GLY A 85 2.26 7.03 15.18
N LYS A 86 2.39 6.29 14.07
CA LYS A 86 2.28 4.83 14.03
C LYS A 86 3.65 4.23 13.76
N ILE A 87 4.13 3.36 14.65
CA ILE A 87 5.35 2.60 14.41
C ILE A 87 4.96 1.29 13.71
N HIS A 88 5.48 1.09 12.50
CA HIS A 88 5.39 -0.18 11.77
C HIS A 88 6.78 -0.79 11.60
N MET A 89 6.83 -2.07 11.21
CA MET A 89 8.08 -2.80 11.00
C MET A 89 9.02 -2.09 10.03
N ASP A 90 8.47 -1.49 8.98
CA ASP A 90 9.20 -0.71 7.97
C ASP A 90 9.88 0.53 8.54
N SER A 91 9.34 1.11 9.62
CA SER A 91 9.86 2.32 10.26
C SER A 91 11.23 2.07 10.91
N LEU A 92 11.36 0.92 11.59
CA LEU A 92 12.61 0.48 12.19
C LEU A 92 13.68 0.21 11.14
N VAL A 93 13.30 -0.45 10.05
CA VAL A 93 14.24 -0.77 8.98
C VAL A 93 14.65 0.47 8.19
N GLY A 94 13.74 1.42 7.96
CA GLY A 94 14.08 2.71 7.34
C GLY A 94 15.18 3.45 8.11
N ILE A 95 15.10 3.50 9.45
CA ILE A 95 16.14 4.10 10.28
C ILE A 95 17.46 3.32 10.19
N ALA A 96 17.39 1.99 10.23
CA ALA A 96 18.57 1.13 10.09
C ALA A 96 19.29 1.33 8.74
N LEU A 97 18.53 1.48 7.64
CA LEU A 97 19.08 1.75 6.32
C LEU A 97 19.77 3.10 6.23
N ILE A 98 19.17 4.16 6.79
CA ILE A 98 19.81 5.47 6.89
C ILE A 98 21.14 5.35 7.65
N ALA A 99 21.14 4.67 8.80
CA ALA A 99 22.35 4.46 9.59
C ALA A 99 23.43 3.70 8.80
N ALA A 100 23.06 2.62 8.12
CA ALA A 100 24.00 1.82 7.31
C ALA A 100 24.60 2.64 6.15
N ILE A 101 23.79 3.45 5.47
CA ILE A 101 24.24 4.35 4.41
C ILE A 101 25.21 5.41 4.94
N VAL A 102 24.91 6.01 6.10
CA VAL A 102 25.80 6.99 6.76
C VAL A 102 27.13 6.33 7.16
N MET A 103 27.09 5.08 7.62
CA MET A 103 28.28 4.28 7.93
C MET A 103 29.00 3.74 6.69
N GLN A 104 28.58 4.11 5.47
CA GLN A 104 29.17 3.68 4.19
C GLN A 104 29.07 2.16 3.95
N LYS A 105 28.15 1.47 4.63
CA LYS A 105 27.90 0.02 4.50
C LYS A 105 26.87 -0.26 3.42
N TYR A 106 27.26 0.02 2.17
CA TYR A 106 26.31 0.03 1.04
C TYR A 106 25.85 -1.35 0.61
N GLN A 107 26.71 -2.36 0.65
CA GLN A 107 26.32 -3.72 0.27
C GLN A 107 25.33 -4.31 1.27
N GLU A 108 25.60 -4.10 2.56
CA GLU A 108 24.72 -4.54 3.66
C GLU A 108 23.41 -3.78 3.64
N ALA A 109 23.44 -2.45 3.47
CA ALA A 109 22.22 -1.66 3.30
C ALA A 109 21.41 -2.13 2.10
N GLY A 110 22.08 -2.40 0.98
CA GLY A 110 21.47 -2.85 -0.27
C GLY A 110 20.74 -4.19 -0.14
N ILE A 111 21.41 -5.20 0.43
CA ILE A 111 20.81 -6.53 0.58
C ILE A 111 19.64 -6.51 1.59
N ILE A 112 19.77 -5.74 2.68
CA ILE A 112 18.69 -5.56 3.66
C ILE A 112 17.49 -4.87 3.00
N ALA A 113 17.72 -3.80 2.23
CA ALA A 113 16.66 -3.07 1.52
C ALA A 113 15.98 -3.95 0.46
N PHE A 114 16.76 -4.75 -0.27
CA PHE A 114 16.23 -5.69 -1.26
C PHE A 114 15.26 -6.70 -0.63
N PHE A 115 15.67 -7.37 0.45
CA PHE A 115 14.80 -8.31 1.15
C PHE A 115 13.59 -7.65 1.82
N MET A 116 13.76 -6.45 2.37
CA MET A 116 12.64 -5.68 2.93
C MET A 116 11.58 -5.40 1.86
N LEU A 117 11.97 -4.97 0.65
CA LEU A 117 11.00 -4.72 -0.42
C LEU A 117 10.28 -5.98 -0.87
N ILE A 118 10.95 -7.14 -0.88
CA ILE A 118 10.30 -8.43 -1.11
C ILE A 118 9.29 -8.74 0.01
N ALA A 119 9.68 -8.54 1.27
CA ALA A 119 8.80 -8.78 2.41
C ALA A 119 7.54 -7.91 2.36
N ILE A 120 7.70 -6.61 2.07
CA ILE A 120 6.58 -5.67 1.89
C ILE A 120 5.67 -6.13 0.74
N ALA A 121 6.25 -6.57 -0.39
CA ALA A 121 5.46 -7.09 -1.49
C ALA A 121 4.67 -8.35 -1.11
N LEU A 122 5.26 -9.26 -0.34
CA LEU A 122 4.58 -10.46 0.17
C LEU A 122 3.47 -10.13 1.17
N GLU A 123 3.72 -9.16 2.05
CA GLU A 123 2.75 -8.65 3.02
C GLU A 123 1.51 -8.10 2.31
N GLU A 124 1.71 -7.22 1.33
CA GLU A 124 0.62 -6.66 0.52
C GLU A 124 -0.18 -7.78 -0.17
N ARG A 125 0.49 -8.76 -0.80
CA ARG A 125 -0.20 -9.87 -1.48
C ARG A 125 -1.02 -10.73 -0.53
N THR A 126 -0.47 -11.02 0.65
CA THR A 126 -1.13 -11.84 1.67
C THR A 126 -2.34 -11.11 2.26
N ALA A 127 -2.20 -9.81 2.56
CA ALA A 127 -3.28 -8.98 3.06
C ALA A 127 -4.45 -8.89 2.06
N HIS A 128 -4.15 -8.62 0.78
CA HIS A 128 -5.19 -8.61 -0.27
C HIS A 128 -5.85 -9.99 -0.46
N GLY A 129 -5.06 -11.07 -0.37
CA GLY A 129 -5.58 -12.43 -0.42
C GLY A 129 -6.57 -12.71 0.71
N ALA A 130 -6.20 -12.36 1.95
CA ALA A 130 -7.07 -12.52 3.12
C ALA A 130 -8.37 -11.70 2.99
N GLN A 131 -8.26 -10.45 2.57
CA GLN A 131 -9.42 -9.58 2.36
C GLN A 131 -10.38 -10.14 1.30
N LYS A 132 -9.83 -10.67 0.19
CA LYS A 132 -10.63 -11.29 -0.87
C LYS A 132 -11.39 -12.51 -0.37
N SER A 133 -10.76 -13.36 0.43
CA SER A 133 -11.39 -14.54 1.03
C SER A 133 -12.53 -14.16 1.98
N ILE A 134 -12.30 -13.19 2.86
CA ILE A 134 -13.34 -12.70 3.80
C ILE A 134 -14.53 -12.13 3.01
N LYS A 135 -14.27 -11.32 1.98
CA LYS A 135 -15.34 -10.77 1.13
C LYS A 135 -16.14 -11.86 0.43
N GLY A 136 -15.50 -12.95 0.03
CA GLY A 136 -16.16 -14.13 -0.51
C GLY A 136 -17.13 -14.76 0.50
N ILE A 137 -16.72 -14.91 1.76
CA ILE A 137 -17.57 -15.48 2.81
C ILE A 137 -18.75 -14.54 3.13
N ILE A 138 -18.50 -13.23 3.29
CA ILE A 138 -19.56 -12.24 3.55
C ILE A 138 -20.58 -12.22 2.41
N SER A 139 -20.15 -12.42 1.16
CA SER A 139 -21.05 -12.44 0.02
C SER A 139 -22.02 -13.63 0.00
N LEU A 140 -21.75 -14.69 0.76
CA LEU A 140 -22.65 -15.84 0.90
C LEU A 140 -23.72 -15.64 1.96
N THR A 141 -23.65 -14.58 2.79
CA THR A 141 -24.70 -14.28 3.77
C THR A 141 -25.96 -13.82 3.05
N PRO A 142 -27.07 -14.59 3.08
CA PRO A 142 -28.31 -14.20 2.43
C PRO A 142 -28.89 -12.97 3.13
N ASN A 143 -29.40 -12.02 2.34
CA ASN A 143 -30.02 -10.78 2.85
C ASN A 143 -31.56 -10.84 2.84
N ILE A 144 -32.12 -12.03 2.53
CA ILE A 144 -33.55 -12.28 2.38
C ILE A 144 -33.89 -13.52 3.23
N ALA A 145 -34.91 -13.40 4.05
CA ALA A 145 -35.48 -14.49 4.83
C ALA A 145 -36.86 -14.85 4.28
N ARG A 146 -37.23 -16.13 4.38
CA ARG A 146 -38.57 -16.57 4.04
C ARG A 146 -39.44 -16.58 5.28
N LEU A 147 -40.48 -15.76 5.29
CA LEU A 147 -41.43 -15.62 6.40
C LEU A 147 -42.71 -16.40 6.07
N LEU A 148 -43.09 -17.32 6.97
CA LEU A 148 -44.36 -18.03 6.92
C LEU A 148 -45.43 -17.21 7.66
N LYS A 149 -46.48 -16.79 6.93
CA LYS A 149 -47.60 -16.04 7.51
C LYS A 149 -48.91 -16.75 7.17
N GLY A 150 -49.38 -17.61 8.08
CA GLY A 150 -50.53 -18.46 7.83
C GLY A 150 -50.17 -19.62 6.90
N ASN A 151 -50.79 -19.68 5.72
CA ASN A 151 -50.53 -20.69 4.69
C ASN A 151 -49.74 -20.15 3.48
N ASP A 152 -49.31 -18.88 3.55
CA ASP A 152 -48.56 -18.19 2.50
C ASP A 152 -47.08 -17.98 2.92
N GLU A 153 -46.18 -18.10 1.94
CA GLU A 153 -44.74 -17.81 2.09
C GLU A 153 -44.42 -16.46 1.41
N ILE A 154 -43.82 -15.55 2.17
CA ILE A 154 -43.35 -14.24 1.68
C ILE A 154 -41.86 -14.08 1.94
N ASP A 155 -41.11 -13.69 0.92
CA ASP A 155 -39.69 -13.36 1.06
C ASP A 155 -39.58 -11.92 1.61
N VAL A 156 -38.96 -11.76 2.78
CA VAL A 156 -38.75 -10.48 3.48
C VAL A 156 -37.25 -10.19 3.61
N LYS A 157 -36.86 -8.92 3.65
CA LYS A 157 -35.47 -8.56 3.95
C LYS A 157 -35.18 -8.83 5.43
N LEU A 158 -33.98 -9.32 5.75
CA LEU A 158 -33.58 -9.63 7.14
C LEU A 158 -33.51 -8.40 8.06
N SER A 159 -33.54 -7.18 7.50
CA SER A 159 -33.51 -5.92 8.25
C SER A 159 -34.90 -5.36 8.61
N GLU A 160 -35.98 -6.00 8.15
CA GLU A 160 -37.38 -5.68 8.46
C GLU A 160 -38.01 -6.75 9.36
#